data_AF-A0A1C5X455-F1
#
_entry.id   AF-A0A1C5X455-F1
#
_cell.length_a   1.000
_cell.length_b   1.000
_cell.length_c   1.000
_cell.angle_alpha   90.00
_cell.angle_beta   90.00
_cell.angle_gamma   90.00
#
_symmetry.space_group_name_H-M   'P 1'
#
loop_
_entity.id
_entity.type
_entity.pdbx_description
1 polymer ?
#
loop_
_entity_poly.entity_id
_entity_poly.type
_entity_poly.pdbx_seq_one_letter_code
_entity_poly.pdbx_strand_id
1 'polypeptide(L)' 'MAKARKMLGKADSPYIVSLMRLIETQSKKTIVKWCNEYAKDYILPIYENEYPNDTRLRMVLDASNQWL' A
#
# COMPACT_ATOMS: atom_id res chain seq x y z
N MET A 1 -5.06 -24.88 -23.41
CA MET A 1 -4.38 -23.78 -22.68
C MET A 1 -5.01 -23.65 -21.31
N ALA A 2 -4.25 -23.74 -20.21
CA ALA A 2 -4.80 -23.63 -18.87
C ALA A 2 -5.33 -22.22 -18.61
N LYS A 3 -6.54 -22.10 -18.04
CA LYS A 3 -7.19 -20.82 -17.74
C LYS A 3 -6.35 -20.07 -16.69
N ALA A 4 -5.84 -18.88 -17.05
CA ALA A 4 -5.09 -18.06 -16.11
C ALA A 4 -5.92 -17.80 -14.84
N ARG A 5 -5.34 -18.04 -13.66
CA ARG A 5 -5.99 -17.71 -12.39
C ARG A 5 -6.21 -16.19 -12.32
N LYS A 6 -7.45 -15.77 -12.08
CA LYS A 6 -7.82 -14.35 -11.94
C LYS A 6 -7.27 -13.69 -10.67
N MET A 7 -6.85 -14.49 -9.69
CA MET A 7 -6.24 -14.02 -8.44
C MET A 7 -4.80 -14.49 -8.35
N LEU A 8 -3.89 -13.55 -8.02
CA LEU A 8 -2.47 -13.78 -7.81
C LEU A 8 -2.14 -14.49 -6.48
N GLY A 9 -3.15 -14.89 -5.70
CA GLY A 9 -2.98 -15.61 -4.43
C GLY A 9 -4.31 -16.07 -3.82
N LYS A 10 -4.26 -16.76 -2.67
CA LYS A 10 -5.44 -17.07 -1.86
C LYS A 10 -5.39 -16.34 -0.52
N ALA A 11 -6.54 -15.90 0.00
CA ALA A 11 -6.61 -15.21 1.29
C ALA A 11 -6.18 -16.10 2.48
N ASP A 12 -6.36 -17.42 2.37
CA ASP A 12 -5.96 -18.41 3.36
C ASP A 12 -4.48 -18.84 3.23
N SER A 13 -3.73 -18.24 2.31
CA SER A 13 -2.30 -18.57 2.15
C SER A 13 -1.54 -18.19 3.42
N PRO A 14 -0.60 -19.03 3.91
CA PRO A 14 0.06 -18.81 5.21
C PRO A 14 0.70 -17.42 5.36
N TYR A 15 1.29 -16.89 4.28
CA TYR A 15 1.92 -15.57 4.28
C TYR A 15 0.92 -14.40 4.31
N ILE A 16 -0.29 -14.58 3.76
CA ILE A 16 -1.37 -13.58 3.88
C ILE A 16 -1.90 -13.59 5.32
N VAL A 17 -2.16 -14.78 5.88
CA VAL A 17 -2.62 -14.93 7.26
C VAL A 17 -1.59 -14.39 8.26
N SER A 18 -0.29 -14.64 8.05
CA SER A 18 0.76 -14.09 8.91
C SER A 18 0.82 -12.56 8.85
N LEU A 19 0.63 -11.97 7.65
CA LEU A 19 0.61 -10.52 7.48
C LEU A 19 -0.62 -9.90 8.17
N MET A 20 -1.80 -10.51 8.03
CA MET A 20 -3.02 -10.05 8.71
C MET A 20 -2.83 -10.04 10.23
N ARG A 21 -2.30 -11.12 10.81
CA ARG A 21 -2.00 -11.19 12.25
C ARG A 21 -1.00 -10.13 12.70
N LEU A 22 0.01 -9.84 11.88
CA LEU A 22 0.94 -8.74 12.19
C LEU A 22 0.19 -7.41 12.23
N ILE A 23 -0.63 -7.11 11.22
CA ILE A 23 -1.41 -5.87 11.13
C ILE A 23 -2.32 -5.68 12.35
N GLU A 24 -3.00 -6.75 12.80
CA GLU A 24 -3.91 -6.73 13.96
C GLU A 24 -3.24 -6.30 15.27
N THR A 25 -1.92 -6.48 15.40
CA THR A 25 -1.15 -6.11 16.60
C THR A 25 -0.59 -4.69 16.56
N GLN A 26 -0.72 -3.99 15.43
CA GLN A 26 -0.13 -2.67 15.24
C GLN A 26 -1.11 -1.56 15.60
N SER A 27 -0.56 -0.45 16.11
CA SER A 27 -1.35 0.77 16.30
C SER A 27 -1.79 1.33 14.94
N LYS A 28 -2.90 2.07 14.92
CA LYS A 28 -3.34 2.87 13.75
C LYS A 28 -2.18 3.71 13.20
N LYS A 29 -1.41 4.36 14.08
CA LYS A 29 -0.28 5.20 13.70
C LYS A 29 0.80 4.41 12.97
N THR A 30 1.13 3.23 13.46
CA THR A 30 2.12 2.34 12.84
C THR A 30 1.66 1.90 11.45
N ILE A 31 0.42 1.44 11.31
CA ILE A 31 -0.12 0.96 10.03
C ILE A 31 -0.11 2.08 8.99
N VAL A 32 -0.63 3.27 9.34
CA VAL A 32 -0.67 4.38 8.38
C VAL A 32 0.75 4.82 8.02
N LYS A 33 1.69 4.86 8.97
CA LYS A 33 3.10 5.14 8.67
C LYS A 33 3.69 4.15 7.65
N TRP A 34 3.53 2.85 7.87
CA TRP A 34 4.03 1.82 6.94
C TRP A 34 3.43 1.94 5.54
N CYS A 35 2.11 2.09 5.45
CA CYS A 35 1.44 2.25 4.16
C CYS A 35 1.89 3.51 3.43
N ASN A 36 2.04 4.62 4.17
CA ASN A 36 2.38 5.91 3.57
C ASN A 36 3.85 5.96 3.11
N GLU A 37 4.78 5.43 3.90
CA GLU A 37 6.19 5.30 3.51
C GLU A 37 6.34 4.41 2.27
N TYR A 38 5.70 3.23 2.27
CA TYR A 38 5.72 2.34 1.11
C TYR A 38 5.17 3.01 -0.15
N ALA A 39 4.04 3.73 -0.04
CA ALA A 39 3.46 4.44 -1.17
C ALA A 39 4.39 5.55 -1.68
N LYS A 40 5.05 6.30 -0.79
CA LYS A 40 6.03 7.33 -1.17
C LYS A 40 7.25 6.76 -1.88
N ASP A 41 7.77 5.64 -1.40
CA ASP A 41 9.01 5.07 -1.91
C ASP A 41 8.81 4.31 -3.24
N TYR A 42 7.67 3.64 -3.42
CA TYR A 42 7.49 2.71 -4.53
C TYR A 42 6.36 3.07 -5.50
N ILE A 43 5.29 3.72 -5.03
CA ILE A 43 4.10 3.99 -5.87
C ILE A 43 4.13 5.40 -6.44
N LEU A 44 4.50 6.38 -5.62
CA LEU A 44 4.57 7.79 -6.02
C LEU A 44 5.50 8.02 -7.22
N PRO A 45 6.72 7.45 -7.29
CA PRO A 45 7.60 7.65 -8.44
C PRO A 45 7.00 7.12 -9.75
N ILE A 46 6.27 5.99 -9.69
CA ILE A 46 5.59 5.42 -10.85
C ILE A 46 4.47 6.36 -11.31
N TYR A 47 3.66 6.83 -10.36
CA TYR A 47 2.54 7.71 -10.67
C TYR A 47 3.00 9.04 -11.28
N GLU A 48 4.05 9.64 -10.74
CA GLU A 48 4.56 10.93 -11.23
C GLU A 48 5.32 10.81 -12.55
N ASN A 49 5.88 9.64 -12.84
CA ASN A 49 6.43 9.36 -14.17
C ASN A 49 5.32 9.40 -15.24
N GLU A 50 4.16 8.80 -14.95
CA GLU A 50 3.03 8.74 -15.89
C GLU A 50 2.20 10.04 -15.90
N TYR A 51 2.12 10.74 -14.78
CA TYR A 51 1.29 11.94 -14.57
C TYR A 51 2.10 13.08 -13.91
N PRO A 52 3.09 13.67 -14.59
CA PRO A 52 4.04 14.61 -13.98
C PRO A 52 3.42 15.92 -13.45
N ASN A 53 2.26 16.30 -13.97
CA ASN A 53 1.54 17.51 -13.55
C ASN A 53 0.47 17.23 -12.48
N ASP A 54 0.22 15.97 -12.12
CA ASP A 54 -0.78 15.60 -11.12
C ASP A 54 -0.15 15.44 -9.74
N THR A 55 -0.32 16.45 -8.90
CA THR A 55 0.25 16.49 -7.54
C THR A 55 -0.66 15.86 -6.49
N ARG A 56 -1.88 15.40 -6.86
CA ARG A 56 -2.89 14.95 -5.89
C ARG A 56 -2.39 13.78 -5.05
N LEU A 57 -1.69 12.83 -5.66
CA LEU A 57 -1.17 11.67 -4.92
C LEU A 57 -0.17 12.11 -3.86
N ARG A 58 0.82 12.94 -4.21
CA ARG A 58 1.78 13.49 -3.25
C ARG A 58 1.07 14.23 -2.12
N MET A 59 0.13 15.11 -2.46
CA MET A 59 -0.62 15.90 -1.47
C MET A 59 -1.38 15.02 -0.48
N VAL A 60 -2.02 13.94 -0.95
CA VAL A 60 -2.74 13.01 -0.07
C VAL A 60 -1.79 12.25 0.84
N LEU A 61 -0.63 11.80 0.34
CA LEU A 61 0.37 11.12 1.15
C LEU A 61 0.96 12.06 2.22
N ASP A 62 1.17 13.34 1.91
CA ASP A 62 1.64 14.32 2.88
C ASP A 62 0.58 14.67 3.92
N ALA A 63 -0.68 14.89 3.50
CA ALA A 63 -1.79 15.14 4.42
C ALA A 63 -2.05 13.95 5.35
N SER A 64 -1.89 12.71 4.86
CA SER A 64 -2.04 11.50 5.68
C SER A 64 -1.01 11.43 6.81
N ASN A 65 0.21 11.93 6.59
CA ASN A 65 1.23 12.03 7.65
C ASN A 65 0.90 13.11 8.68
N GLN A 66 0.27 14.21 8.27
CA GLN A 66 -0.08 15.32 9.15
C GLN A 66 -1.32 15.03 10.02
N TRP A 67 -2.20 14.15 9.55
CA TRP A 67 -3.42 13.76 10.26
C TRP A 67 -3.17 12.80 11.43
N LEU A 68 -2.04 12.07 11.44
CA LEU A 68 -1.65 11.12 12.48
C LEU A 68 -0.92 11.75 13.67
#